data_AF-A0A090WPG7-F1
#
_entry.id   AF-A0A090WPG7-F1
#
_cell.length_a   1.000
_cell.length_b   1.000
_cell.length_c   1.000
_cell.angle_alpha   90.00
_cell.angle_beta   90.00
_cell.angle_gamma   90.00
#
_symmetry.space_group_name_H-M   'P 1'
#
loop_
_entity.id
_entity.type
_entity.pdbx_description
1 polymer ?
#
loop_
_entity_poly.entity_id
_entity_poly.type
_entity_poly.pdbx_seq_one_letter_code
_entity_poly.pdbx_strand_id
1 'polypeptide(L)'
;MAVLERGSEVLTKVKVSGGGRCNVTHAEFMPQELVKNYPRGEKELRGPFHQFMTGDTIEWFENRGVPLKIEDDGRMFPESNSSQTIIDCFLSEAEKHGVEVLKNHAVKSIKHLEAHYKIETTQGDFS
;
A
#
# COMPACT_ATOMS: atom_id res chain seq x y z
N MET A 1 9.50 -11.56 9.00
CA MET A 1 8.25 -11.35 8.22
C MET A 1 8.65 -11.18 6.78
N ALA A 2 7.91 -11.75 5.82
CA ALA A 2 8.24 -11.63 4.41
C ALA A 2 7.01 -11.25 3.55
N VAL A 3 7.26 -10.52 2.46
CA VAL A 3 6.30 -10.20 1.40
C VAL A 3 6.73 -10.95 0.15
N LEU A 4 5.81 -11.73 -0.43
CA LEU A 4 6.05 -12.50 -1.64
C LEU A 4 5.48 -11.77 -2.86
N GLU A 5 6.33 -11.41 -3.81
CA GLU A 5 5.96 -10.79 -5.08
C GLU A 5 6.18 -11.78 -6.23
N ARG A 6 5.17 -11.92 -7.11
CA ARG A 6 5.25 -12.79 -8.29
C ARG A 6 6.23 -12.26 -9.33
N GLY A 7 6.26 -10.95 -9.55
CA GLY A 7 7.10 -10.29 -10.55
C GLY A 7 8.55 -10.09 -10.12
N SER A 8 9.38 -9.66 -11.07
CA SER A 8 10.76 -9.22 -10.83
C SER A 8 10.85 -7.79 -10.26
N GLU A 9 9.76 -7.03 -10.37
CA GLU A 9 9.58 -5.70 -9.79
C GLU A 9 8.38 -5.71 -8.85
N VAL A 10 8.45 -4.92 -7.77
CA VAL A 10 7.35 -4.74 -6.81
C VAL A 10 6.57 -3.48 -7.14
N LEU A 11 5.33 -3.38 -6.64
CA LEU A 11 4.53 -2.15 -6.70
C LEU A 11 4.37 -1.58 -8.12
N THR A 12 4.43 -2.42 -9.16
CA THR A 12 4.35 -1.99 -10.57
C THR A 12 3.05 -1.27 -10.90
N LYS A 13 1.94 -1.63 -10.24
CA LYS A 13 0.68 -0.89 -10.33
C LYS A 13 0.77 0.51 -9.71
N VAL A 14 1.45 0.66 -8.58
CA VAL A 14 1.70 1.97 -7.95
C VAL A 14 2.56 2.83 -8.87
N LYS A 15 3.60 2.24 -9.48
CA LYS A 15 4.51 2.90 -10.42
C LYS A 15 3.79 3.57 -11.59
N VAL A 16 2.70 2.98 -12.09
CA VAL A 16 1.94 3.55 -13.22
C VAL A 16 0.72 4.36 -12.79
N SER A 17 0.35 4.32 -11.51
CA SER A 17 -0.83 5.02 -11.00
C SER A 17 -0.69 6.54 -11.09
N GLY A 18 -1.81 7.25 -11.30
CA GLY A 18 -1.81 8.71 -11.41
C GLY A 18 -0.92 9.27 -12.53
N GLY A 19 -0.70 8.50 -13.60
CA GLY A 19 0.20 8.87 -14.70
C GLY A 19 1.68 8.81 -14.32
N GLY A 20 2.06 7.90 -13.41
CA GLY A 20 3.43 7.79 -12.90
C GLY A 20 3.74 8.62 -11.67
N ARG A 21 2.76 9.40 -11.18
CA ARG A 21 2.91 10.31 -10.03
C ARG A 21 2.42 9.73 -8.71
N CYS A 22 1.60 8.67 -8.78
CA CYS A 22 0.85 8.08 -7.67
C CYS A 22 -0.15 9.04 -7.01
N ASN A 23 -1.44 8.84 -7.32
CA ASN A 23 -2.52 9.44 -6.54
C ASN A 23 -2.63 8.66 -5.22
N VAL A 24 -2.02 9.18 -4.16
CA VAL A 24 -1.80 8.49 -2.88
C VAL A 24 -3.09 8.35 -2.09
N THR A 25 -3.87 9.43 -2.02
CA THR A 25 -5.13 9.51 -1.27
C THR A 25 -6.00 10.66 -1.82
N HIS A 26 -7.13 10.94 -1.17
CA HIS A 26 -8.05 12.02 -1.53
C HIS A 26 -8.30 12.92 -0.32
N ALA A 27 -8.36 14.23 -0.53
CA ALA A 27 -8.58 15.27 0.48
C ALA A 27 -10.03 15.30 1.00
N GLU A 28 -10.49 14.17 1.54
CA GLU A 28 -11.71 14.05 2.33
C GLU A 28 -11.33 13.63 3.75
N PHE A 29 -11.62 14.49 4.72
CA PHE A 29 -11.09 14.42 6.09
C PHE A 29 -12.13 13.98 7.12
N MET A 30 -13.36 13.69 6.70
CA MET A 30 -14.37 13.10 7.57
C MET A 30 -14.59 11.63 7.21
N PRO A 31 -14.42 10.67 8.14
CA PRO A 31 -14.63 9.25 7.86
C PRO A 31 -16.00 8.96 7.25
N GLN A 32 -17.06 9.64 7.72
CA GLN A 32 -18.43 9.43 7.23
C GLN A 32 -18.64 9.93 5.79
N GLU A 33 -17.84 10.89 5.33
CA GLU A 33 -17.90 11.37 3.95
C GLU A 33 -16.95 10.55 3.06
N LEU A 34 -15.75 10.21 3.55
CA LEU A 34 -14.78 9.40 2.82
C LEU A 34 -15.36 8.05 2.38
N VAL A 35 -16.14 7.38 3.24
CA VAL A 35 -16.79 6.10 2.88
C VAL A 35 -17.76 6.22 1.71
N LYS A 36 -18.38 7.38 1.48
CA LYS A 36 -19.34 7.58 0.38
C LYS A 36 -18.67 7.51 -1.00
N ASN A 37 -17.36 7.74 -1.06
CA ASN A 37 -16.56 7.55 -2.27
C ASN A 37 -16.36 6.06 -2.62
N TYR A 38 -16.74 5.16 -1.71
CA TYR A 38 -16.60 3.70 -1.86
C TYR A 38 -17.95 2.99 -1.67
N PRO A 39 -18.93 3.18 -2.59
CA PRO A 39 -20.31 2.72 -2.37
C PRO A 39 -20.46 1.20 -2.17
N ARG A 40 -19.55 0.40 -2.73
CA ARG A 40 -19.55 -1.07 -2.55
C ARG A 40 -18.92 -1.52 -1.22
N GLY A 41 -18.16 -0.66 -0.56
CA GLY A 41 -17.45 -0.95 0.69
C GLY A 41 -17.80 0.02 1.82
N GLU A 42 -18.88 0.80 1.68
CA GLU A 42 -19.19 1.90 2.59
C GLU A 42 -19.31 1.40 4.04
N LYS A 43 -20.01 0.28 4.25
CA LYS A 43 -20.21 -0.30 5.58
C LYS A 43 -18.92 -0.88 6.15
N GLU A 44 -18.16 -1.58 5.32
CA GLU A 44 -16.93 -2.28 5.68
C GLU A 44 -15.78 -1.31 6.00
N LEU A 45 -15.73 -0.15 5.33
CA LEU A 45 -14.68 0.85 5.48
C LEU A 45 -14.92 1.84 6.62
N ARG A 46 -16.14 1.92 7.19
CA ARG A 46 -16.41 2.80 8.36
C ARG A 46 -15.45 2.51 9.50
N GLY A 47 -15.29 1.25 9.90
CA GLY A 47 -14.38 0.87 10.99
C GLY A 47 -12.93 1.26 10.70
N PRO A 48 -12.33 0.78 9.59
CA PRO A 48 -10.99 1.15 9.17
C PRO A 48 -10.75 2.67 9.10
N PHE A 49 -11.64 3.47 8.52
CA PHE A 49 -11.46 4.92 8.42
C PHE A 49 -11.64 5.68 9.74
N HIS A 50 -12.16 5.06 10.81
CA HIS A 50 -12.05 5.65 12.15
C HIS A 50 -10.70 5.36 12.81
N GLN A 51 -9.95 4.38 12.32
CA GLN A 51 -8.63 4.01 12.85
C GLN A 51 -7.47 4.60 12.03
N PHE A 52 -7.63 4.69 10.72
CA PHE A 52 -6.63 5.20 9.80
C PHE A 52 -7.31 5.73 8.52
N MET A 53 -7.18 7.02 8.25
CA MET A 53 -7.82 7.69 7.13
C MET A 53 -6.87 8.68 6.43
N THR A 54 -7.45 9.63 5.68
CA THR A 54 -6.71 10.65 4.91
C THR A 54 -5.69 11.41 5.76
N GLY A 55 -6.09 11.94 6.91
CA GLY A 55 -5.19 12.69 7.80
C GLY A 55 -4.00 11.84 8.26
N ASP A 56 -4.27 10.62 8.72
CA ASP A 56 -3.24 9.68 9.16
C ASP A 56 -2.31 9.27 8.00
N THR A 57 -2.86 9.13 6.79
CA THR A 57 -2.08 8.82 5.59
C THR A 57 -1.09 9.93 5.29
N ILE A 58 -1.54 11.19 5.34
CA ILE A 58 -0.68 12.36 5.11
C ILE A 58 0.43 12.39 6.16
N GLU A 59 0.07 12.35 7.44
CA GLU A 59 1.02 12.38 8.55
C GLU A 59 2.03 11.22 8.45
N TRP A 60 1.57 10.02 8.08
CA TRP A 60 2.44 8.85 7.95
C TRP A 60 3.53 9.04 6.90
N PHE A 61 3.20 9.64 5.75
CA PHE A 61 4.16 9.93 4.69
C PHE A 61 5.05 11.14 5.02
N GLU A 62 4.49 12.20 5.60
CA GLU A 62 5.25 13.39 6.01
C GLU A 62 6.31 13.06 7.07
N ASN A 63 5.96 12.23 8.06
CA ASN A 63 6.90 11.73 9.08
C ASN A 63 8.04 10.87 8.49
N ARG A 64 7.94 10.47 7.22
CA ARG A 64 8.95 9.72 6.46
C ARG A 64 9.62 10.56 5.38
N GLY A 65 9.44 11.88 5.41
CA GLY A 65 10.06 12.81 4.47
C GLY A 65 9.44 12.81 3.08
N VAL A 66 8.19 12.34 2.94
CA VAL A 66 7.44 12.37 1.69
C VAL A 66 6.26 13.34 1.84
N PRO A 67 6.47 14.65 1.61
CA PRO A 67 5.38 15.61 1.65
C PRO A 67 4.39 15.34 0.51
N LEU A 68 3.11 15.55 0.80
CA LEU A 68 2.01 15.39 -0.14
C LEU A 68 1.38 16.74 -0.44
N LYS A 69 0.91 16.92 -1.68
CA LYS A 69 0.17 18.10 -2.13
C LYS A 69 -1.21 17.71 -2.62
N ILE A 70 -2.18 18.60 -2.41
CA ILE A 70 -3.56 18.48 -2.88
C ILE A 70 -3.67 19.20 -4.24
N GLU A 71 -4.36 18.61 -5.20
CA GLU A 71 -4.78 19.25 -6.46
C GLU A 71 -6.23 19.78 -6.35
N ASP A 72 -6.65 20.63 -7.29
CA ASP A 72 -7.96 21.29 -7.27
C ASP A 72 -9.16 20.33 -7.22
N ASP A 73 -8.99 19.10 -7.67
CA ASP A 73 -10.01 18.04 -7.63
C ASP A 73 -9.95 17.15 -6.38
N GLY A 74 -9.15 17.53 -5.38
CA GLY A 74 -9.00 16.84 -4.11
C GLY A 74 -8.05 15.65 -4.14
N ARG A 75 -7.50 15.25 -5.30
CA ARG A 75 -6.49 14.18 -5.35
C ARG A 75 -5.19 14.63 -4.69
N MET A 76 -4.48 13.67 -4.09
CA MET A 76 -3.21 13.94 -3.41
C MET A 76 -2.05 13.18 -4.03
N PHE A 77 -0.96 13.89 -4.28
CA PHE A 77 0.25 13.37 -4.91
C PHE A 77 1.48 13.70 -4.06
N PRO A 78 2.57 12.93 -4.14
CA PRO A 78 3.85 13.36 -3.58
C PRO A 78 4.28 14.67 -4.26
N GLU A 79 4.91 15.58 -3.51
CA GLU A 79 5.37 16.86 -4.06
C GLU A 79 6.33 16.66 -5.26
N SER A 80 7.13 15.60 -5.21
CA SER A 80 8.06 15.17 -6.27
C SER A 80 7.38 14.85 -7.60
N ASN A 81 6.05 14.69 -7.63
CA ASN A 81 5.29 14.18 -8.77
C ASN A 81 5.78 12.81 -9.26
N SER A 82 6.38 11.99 -8.41
CA SER A 82 6.91 10.69 -8.79
C SER A 82 6.40 9.59 -7.88
N SER A 83 5.76 8.58 -8.48
CA SER A 83 5.40 7.34 -7.80
C SER A 83 6.62 6.60 -7.26
N GLN A 84 7.81 6.84 -7.82
CA GLN A 84 9.05 6.25 -7.32
C GLN A 84 9.33 6.70 -5.88
N THR A 85 9.01 7.95 -5.53
CA THR A 85 9.14 8.45 -4.14
C THR A 85 8.30 7.63 -3.16
N ILE A 86 7.09 7.22 -3.57
CA ILE A 86 6.20 6.37 -2.75
C ILE A 86 6.76 4.95 -2.64
N ILE A 87 7.25 4.40 -3.76
CA ILE A 87 7.84 3.05 -3.80
C ILE A 87 9.09 2.97 -2.92
N ASP A 88 9.98 3.96 -3.02
CA ASP A 88 11.21 4.03 -2.24
C ASP A 88 10.91 4.17 -0.75
N CYS A 89 9.91 4.98 -0.38
CA CYS A 89 9.44 5.10 1.00
C CYS A 89 9.00 3.75 1.56
N PHE A 90 8.15 2.99 0.85
CA PHE A 90 7.72 1.67 1.31
C PHE A 90 8.86 0.66 1.39
N LEU A 91 9.78 0.66 0.43
CA LEU A 91 10.94 -0.24 0.44
C LEU A 91 11.90 0.07 1.58
N SER A 92 12.17 1.35 1.82
CA SER A 92 13.01 1.80 2.93
C SER A 92 12.41 1.44 4.29
N GLU A 93 11.09 1.60 4.45
CA GLU A 93 10.42 1.21 5.70
C GLU A 93 10.37 -0.31 5.88
N ALA A 94 10.18 -1.08 4.81
CA ALA A 94 10.28 -2.53 4.86
C ALA A 94 11.69 -2.97 5.31
N GLU A 95 12.74 -2.41 4.72
CA GLU A 95 14.13 -2.69 5.09
C GLU A 95 14.43 -2.31 6.55
N LYS A 96 14.06 -1.09 6.96
CA LYS A 96 14.23 -0.57 8.32
C LYS A 96 13.57 -1.46 9.38
N HIS A 97 12.45 -2.09 9.05
CA HIS A 97 11.73 -3.00 9.95
C HIS A 97 12.09 -4.49 9.76
N GLY A 98 13.11 -4.81 8.96
CA GLY A 98 13.57 -6.19 8.74
C GLY A 98 12.54 -7.06 8.00
N VAL A 99 11.73 -6.46 7.14
CA VAL A 99 10.75 -7.16 6.30
C VAL A 99 11.42 -7.56 4.98
N GLU A 100 11.50 -8.85 4.73
CA GLU A 100 12.07 -9.36 3.48
C GLU A 100 11.06 -9.24 2.34
N VAL A 101 11.47 -8.64 1.21
CA VAL A 101 10.64 -8.51 0.01
C VAL A 101 11.17 -9.47 -1.07
N LEU A 102 10.56 -10.65 -1.15
CA LEU A 102 11.00 -11.75 -2.00
C LEU A 102 10.30 -11.68 -3.38
N LYS A 103 11.07 -11.28 -4.40
CA LYS A 103 10.59 -11.14 -5.80
C LYS A 103 10.68 -12.48 -6.54
N ASN A 104 9.95 -12.62 -7.64
CA ASN A 104 9.85 -13.86 -8.44
C ASN A 104 9.31 -15.08 -7.65
N HIS A 105 8.58 -14.84 -6.56
CA HIS A 105 7.97 -15.86 -5.68
C HIS A 105 6.45 -15.92 -5.91
N ALA A 106 6.05 -16.44 -7.08
CA ALA A 106 4.63 -16.61 -7.37
C ALA A 106 4.03 -17.69 -6.47
N VAL A 107 3.10 -17.31 -5.59
CA VAL A 107 2.35 -18.25 -4.75
C VAL A 107 1.46 -19.12 -5.63
N LYS A 108 1.63 -20.44 -5.52
CA LYS A 108 0.87 -21.46 -6.26
C LYS A 108 -0.25 -22.05 -5.42
N SER A 109 0.00 -22.26 -4.13
CA SER A 109 -1.01 -22.78 -3.21
C SER A 109 -0.74 -22.31 -1.78
N ILE A 110 -1.80 -22.23 -0.99
CA ILE A 110 -1.77 -21.97 0.45
C ILE A 110 -2.58 -23.08 1.10
N LYS A 111 -1.96 -23.84 2.00
CA LYS A 111 -2.59 -24.95 2.73
C LYS A 111 -2.53 -24.67 4.21
N HIS A 112 -3.68 -24.71 4.87
CA HIS A 112 -3.73 -24.67 6.32
C HIS A 112 -3.38 -26.04 6.89
N LEU A 113 -2.32 -26.09 7.69
CA LEU A 113 -1.95 -27.23 8.53
C LEU A 113 -2.37 -26.91 9.97
N GLU A 114 -2.28 -27.87 10.88
CA GLU A 114 -2.87 -27.73 12.22
C GLU A 114 -2.44 -26.45 12.97
N ALA A 115 -1.16 -26.08 12.88
CA ALA A 115 -0.60 -24.95 13.63
C ALA A 115 -0.02 -23.82 12.75
N HIS A 116 0.05 -24.01 11.43
CA HIS A 116 0.70 -23.06 10.52
C HIS A 116 0.18 -23.23 9.08
N TYR A 117 0.59 -22.32 8.20
CA TYR A 117 0.28 -22.40 6.78
C TYR A 117 1.50 -22.89 6.00
N LYS A 118 1.29 -23.86 5.11
CA LYS A 118 2.27 -24.19 4.07
C LYS A 118 1.95 -23.38 2.81
N ILE A 119 2.92 -22.62 2.32
CA ILE A 119 2.81 -21.78 1.13
C ILE A 119 3.76 -22.34 0.06
N GLU A 120 3.22 -22.84 -1.04
CA GLU A 120 4.01 -23.35 -2.16
C GLU A 120 4.23 -22.23 -3.18
N THR A 121 5.48 -22.00 -3.61
CA THR A 121 5.81 -20.95 -4.59
C THR A 121 6.57 -21.47 -5.81
N THR A 122 6.96 -20.58 -6.71
CA THR A 122 7.87 -20.90 -7.82
C THR A 122 9.32 -21.10 -7.40
N GLN A 123 9.73 -20.65 -6.22
CA GLN A 123 11.14 -20.65 -5.76
C GLN A 123 11.38 -21.56 -4.55
N GLY A 124 10.34 -22.22 -4.04
CA GLY A 124 10.40 -23.04 -2.84
C GLY A 124 9.12 -22.94 -2.01
N ASP A 125 9.06 -23.75 -0.96
CA ASP A 125 7.93 -23.76 -0.03
C ASP A 125 8.30 -23.00 1.25
N PHE A 126 7.32 -22.28 1.81
CA PHE A 126 7.39 -21.65 3.14
C PHE A 126 6.43 -22.38 4.08
N SER A 127 6.76 -22.40 5.37
CA SER A 127 5.99 -23.09 6.41
C SER A 127 6.04 -22.33 7.72
#